data_AF-C2EQT7-F1
#
_entry.id   AF-C2EQT7-F1
#
_cell.length_a   1.000
_cell.length_b   1.000
_cell.length_c   1.000
_cell.angle_alpha   90.00
_cell.angle_beta   90.00
_cell.angle_gamma   90.00
#
_symmetry.space_group_name_H-M   'P 1'
#
loop_
_entity.id
_entity.type
_entity.pdbx_description
1 polymer ?
#
loop_
_entity_poly.entity_id
_entity_poly.type
_entity_poly.pdbx_seq_one_letter_code
_entity_poly.pdbx_strand_id
1 'polypeptide(L)'
;MDIRIVSTKNRIQGGLISVIKQKPLYQIKDKDIINEAEVSAASYYKYYRDKSQVLKDLETELIKQFSTALYADSKGWLSLKYGPNKKEISNRIDNNLSNLIAFTSSKKEVITVLISKNGDPAFKAKMLELTAAVIKRLLIRFFQIYDQLSRLDGKSLK
;
A
#
# COMPACT_ATOMS: atom_id res chain seq x y z
N MET A 1 2.56 20.84 -13.83
CA MET A 1 1.48 20.78 -12.82
C MET A 1 1.71 21.93 -11.84
N ASP A 2 0.69 22.73 -11.53
CA ASP A 2 0.83 23.93 -10.68
C ASP A 2 1.08 23.54 -9.21
N ILE A 3 2.14 24.09 -8.62
CA ILE A 3 2.56 23.85 -7.22
C ILE A 3 1.44 24.17 -6.23
N ARG A 4 0.61 25.19 -6.52
CA ARG A 4 -0.51 25.59 -5.67
C ARG A 4 -1.60 24.52 -5.62
N ILE A 5 -1.84 23.84 -6.75
CA ILE A 5 -2.79 22.72 -6.84
C ILE A 5 -2.31 21.57 -5.97
N VAL A 6 -1.03 21.20 -6.10
CA VAL A 6 -0.41 20.11 -5.33
C VAL A 6 -0.45 20.41 -3.83
N SER A 7 -0.09 21.64 -3.44
CA SER A 7 -0.13 22.09 -2.04
C SER A 7 -1.54 21.99 -1.46
N THR A 8 -2.57 22.43 -2.19
CA THR A 8 -3.96 22.39 -1.71
C THR A 8 -4.48 20.96 -1.58
N LYS A 9 -4.23 20.09 -2.57
CA LYS A 9 -4.60 18.68 -2.49
C LYS A 9 -3.94 17.97 -1.31
N ASN A 10 -2.65 18.22 -1.08
CA ASN A 10 -1.91 17.64 0.04
C ASN A 10 -2.48 18.08 1.39
N ARG A 11 -2.86 19.37 1.53
CA ARG A 11 -3.53 19.88 2.73
C ARG A 11 -4.86 19.19 2.97
N ILE A 12 -5.68 19.01 1.94
CA ILE A 12 -6.98 18.33 2.05
C ILE A 12 -6.81 16.87 2.47
N GLN A 13 -5.87 16.13 1.86
CA GLN A 13 -5.56 14.75 2.24
C GLN A 13 -5.01 14.66 3.67
N GLY A 14 -4.14 15.60 4.05
CA GLY A 14 -3.63 15.72 5.43
C GLY A 14 -4.74 15.96 6.44
N GLY A 15 -5.68 16.86 6.12
CA GLY A 15 -6.86 17.10 6.94
C GLY A 15 -7.72 15.85 7.12
N LEU A 16 -7.94 15.07 6.05
CA LEU A 16 -8.65 13.79 6.17
C LEU A 16 -7.94 12.84 7.15
N ILE A 17 -6.62 12.69 7.03
CA ILE A 17 -5.83 11.83 7.94
C ILE A 17 -5.89 12.31 9.38
N SER A 18 -5.80 13.62 9.63
CA SER A 18 -5.96 14.19 10.97
C SER A 18 -7.33 13.89 11.57
N VAL A 19 -8.42 14.02 10.80
CA VAL A 19 -9.76 13.71 11.31
C VAL A 19 -9.95 12.21 11.57
N ILE A 20 -9.39 11.32 10.74
CA ILE A 20 -9.45 9.85 10.97
C ILE A 20 -8.77 9.47 12.29
N LYS A 21 -7.69 10.15 12.69
CA LYS A 21 -7.08 9.93 14.01
C LYS A 21 -8.04 10.20 15.15
N GLN A 22 -8.95 11.15 14.99
CA GLN A 22 -9.87 11.61 16.03
C GLN A 22 -11.17 10.79 16.08
N LYS A 23 -11.72 10.38 14.94
CA LYS A 23 -13.00 9.65 14.87
C LYS A 23 -13.09 8.67 13.70
N PRO A 24 -13.98 7.67 13.75
CA PRO A 24 -14.13 6.69 12.67
C PRO A 24 -14.48 7.32 11.31
N LEU A 25 -13.88 6.81 10.24
CA LEU A 25 -14.04 7.30 8.86
C LEU A 25 -15.50 7.42 8.39
N TYR A 26 -16.38 6.53 8.86
CA TYR A 26 -17.80 6.55 8.52
C TYR A 26 -18.57 7.73 9.15
N GLN A 27 -18.02 8.38 10.19
CA GLN A 27 -18.60 9.54 10.86
C GLN A 27 -18.05 10.89 10.33
N ILE A 28 -17.04 10.85 9.47
CA ILE A 28 -16.39 12.04 8.92
C ILE A 28 -17.28 12.65 7.83
N LYS A 29 -17.45 13.96 7.86
CA LYS A 29 -18.14 14.77 6.84
C LYS A 29 -17.14 15.70 6.15
N ASP A 30 -17.48 16.17 4.96
CA ASP A 30 -16.63 17.08 4.19
C ASP A 30 -16.24 18.33 4.99
N LYS A 31 -17.18 18.89 5.77
CA LYS A 31 -16.91 20.04 6.66
C LYS A 31 -15.79 19.80 7.68
N ASP A 32 -15.64 18.56 8.16
CA ASP A 32 -14.60 18.25 9.15
C ASP A 32 -13.22 18.34 8.47
N ILE A 33 -13.12 17.84 7.24
CA ILE A 33 -11.90 17.87 6.43
C ILE A 33 -11.58 19.31 6.01
N ILE A 34 -12.59 20.07 5.58
CA ILE A 34 -12.45 21.47 5.17
C ILE A 34 -11.88 22.31 6.32
N ASN A 35 -12.44 22.14 7.53
CA ASN A 35 -12.01 22.86 8.72
C ASN A 35 -10.58 22.45 9.12
N GLU A 36 -10.29 21.15 9.21
CA GLU A 36 -8.98 20.64 9.61
C GLU A 36 -7.88 20.98 8.58
N ALA A 37 -8.19 20.99 7.29
CA ALA A 37 -7.23 21.37 6.24
C ALA A 37 -7.03 22.90 6.11
N GLU A 38 -7.84 23.69 6.81
CA GLU A 38 -7.88 25.15 6.76
C GLU A 38 -8.05 25.68 5.31
N VAL A 39 -8.96 25.08 4.55
CA VAL A 39 -9.29 25.50 3.17
C VAL A 39 -10.73 26.02 3.10
N SER A 40 -11.02 26.88 2.11
CA SER A 40 -12.42 27.26 1.87
C SER A 40 -13.20 26.11 1.24
N ALA A 41 -14.52 26.05 1.48
CA ALA A 41 -15.40 25.07 0.83
C ALA A 41 -15.31 25.15 -0.70
N ALA A 42 -15.23 26.36 -1.26
CA ALA A 42 -15.03 26.55 -2.70
C ALA A 42 -13.70 25.91 -3.19
N SER A 43 -12.61 26.06 -2.44
CA SER A 43 -11.32 25.43 -2.76
C SER A 43 -11.37 23.91 -2.65
N TYR A 44 -12.06 23.39 -1.63
CA TYR A 44 -12.25 21.94 -1.47
C TYR A 44 -13.01 21.35 -2.65
N TYR A 45 -14.20 21.90 -2.95
CA TYR A 45 -15.08 21.40 -4.01
C TYR A 45 -14.53 21.64 -5.42
N LYS A 46 -13.56 22.53 -5.58
CA LYS A 46 -12.78 22.67 -6.83
C LYS A 46 -11.97 21.40 -7.15
N TYR A 47 -11.49 20.67 -6.15
CA TYR A 47 -10.62 19.50 -6.36
C TYR A 47 -11.29 18.17 -6.05
N TYR A 48 -12.23 18.14 -5.12
CA TYR A 48 -12.88 16.92 -4.65
C TYR A 48 -14.38 17.14 -4.51
N ARG A 49 -15.17 16.21 -5.06
CA ARG A 49 -16.63 16.25 -4.94
C ARG A 49 -17.08 16.06 -3.49
N ASP A 50 -16.42 15.15 -2.78
CA ASP A 50 -16.76 14.70 -1.43
C ASP A 50 -15.57 13.99 -0.77
N LYS A 51 -15.72 13.64 0.52
CA LYS A 51 -14.76 12.85 1.31
C LYS A 51 -14.34 11.56 0.61
N SER A 52 -15.26 10.86 -0.04
CA SER A 52 -14.99 9.58 -0.67
C SER A 52 -14.01 9.74 -1.83
N GLN A 53 -14.11 10.84 -2.59
CA GLN A 53 -13.16 11.16 -3.63
C GLN A 53 -11.77 11.54 -3.08
N VAL A 54 -11.69 12.24 -1.93
CA VAL A 54 -10.41 12.52 -1.25
C VAL A 54 -9.73 11.22 -0.83
N LEU A 55 -10.48 10.34 -0.17
CA LEU A 55 -9.99 9.05 0.31
C LEU A 55 -9.50 8.19 -0.86
N LYS A 56 -10.31 8.08 -1.93
CA LYS A 56 -9.96 7.31 -3.12
C LYS A 56 -8.68 7.80 -3.79
N ASP A 57 -8.49 9.12 -3.93
CA ASP A 57 -7.28 9.68 -4.55
C ASP A 57 -6.03 9.31 -3.71
N LEU A 58 -6.12 9.49 -2.39
CA LEU A 58 -5.06 9.14 -1.44
C LEU A 58 -4.72 7.64 -1.47
N GLU A 59 -5.73 6.77 -1.35
CA GLU A 59 -5.54 5.32 -1.35
C GLU A 59 -5.02 4.81 -2.68
N THR A 60 -5.49 5.36 -3.80
CA THR A 60 -5.01 4.97 -5.14
C THR A 60 -3.52 5.27 -5.27
N GLU A 61 -3.07 6.42 -4.79
CA GLU A 61 -1.65 6.78 -4.78
C GLU A 61 -0.83 5.81 -3.90
N LEU A 62 -1.29 5.57 -2.66
CA LEU A 62 -0.62 4.69 -1.71
C LEU A 62 -0.53 3.25 -2.23
N ILE A 63 -1.63 2.70 -2.74
CA ILE A 63 -1.68 1.35 -3.30
C ILE A 63 -0.76 1.24 -4.52
N LYS A 64 -0.71 2.25 -5.38
CA LYS A 64 0.20 2.26 -6.53
C LYS A 64 1.67 2.22 -6.08
N GLN A 65 2.05 3.05 -5.10
CA GLN A 65 3.41 3.08 -4.57
C GLN A 65 3.78 1.77 -3.85
N PHE A 66 2.87 1.26 -3.01
CA PHE A 66 3.03 -0.02 -2.32
C PHE A 66 3.23 -1.17 -3.30
N SER A 67 2.35 -1.28 -4.30
CA SER A 67 2.42 -2.29 -5.35
C SER A 67 3.74 -2.21 -6.12
N THR A 68 4.17 -1.00 -6.49
CA THR A 68 5.45 -0.78 -7.18
C THR A 68 6.63 -1.26 -6.35
N ALA A 69 6.68 -0.90 -5.06
CA ALA A 69 7.74 -1.32 -4.15
C ALA A 69 7.76 -2.84 -3.95
N LEU A 70 6.58 -3.44 -3.72
CA LEU A 70 6.42 -4.88 -3.55
C LEU A 70 6.88 -5.67 -4.79
N TYR A 71 6.56 -5.19 -5.99
CA TYR A 71 7.02 -5.81 -7.23
C TYR A 71 8.51 -5.63 -7.48
N ALA A 72 9.06 -4.45 -7.18
CA ALA A 72 10.50 -4.21 -7.31
C ALA A 72 11.30 -5.20 -6.44
N ASP A 73 10.90 -5.34 -5.18
CA ASP A 73 11.54 -6.21 -4.19
C ASP A 73 11.37 -7.71 -4.51
N SER A 74 10.24 -8.10 -5.10
CA SER A 74 10.00 -9.51 -5.49
C SER A 74 10.59 -9.91 -6.83
N LYS A 75 10.87 -8.97 -7.74
CA LYS A 75 11.33 -9.25 -9.12
C LYS A 75 12.57 -10.13 -9.17
N GLY A 76 13.55 -9.87 -8.30
CA GLY A 76 14.80 -10.63 -8.25
C GLY A 76 14.62 -12.09 -7.83
N TRP A 77 13.60 -12.37 -7.03
CA TRP A 77 13.24 -13.73 -6.60
C TRP A 77 12.43 -14.46 -7.66
N LEU A 78 11.47 -13.77 -8.28
CA LEU A 78 10.60 -14.34 -9.32
C LEU A 78 11.36 -14.73 -10.59
N SER A 79 12.55 -14.17 -10.83
CA SER A 79 13.39 -14.46 -12.00
C SER A 79 14.47 -15.53 -11.77
N LEU A 80 14.61 -16.07 -10.55
CA LEU A 80 15.61 -17.08 -10.21
C LEU A 80 15.49 -18.33 -11.07
N LYS A 81 16.53 -18.75 -11.80
CA LYS A 81 16.50 -19.94 -12.68
C LYS A 81 16.90 -21.25 -12.00
N TYR A 82 17.54 -21.16 -10.84
CA TYR A 82 18.05 -22.28 -10.06
C TYR A 82 17.89 -21.98 -8.57
N GLY A 83 18.02 -23.02 -7.74
CA GLY A 83 17.91 -22.92 -6.29
C GLY A 83 19.11 -22.16 -5.72
N PRO A 84 18.94 -20.94 -5.18
CA PRO A 84 20.06 -20.20 -4.65
C PRO A 84 20.60 -20.88 -3.39
N ASN A 85 21.91 -20.84 -3.19
CA ASN A 85 22.51 -21.28 -1.94
C ASN A 85 22.31 -20.23 -0.82
N LYS A 86 22.67 -20.58 0.42
CA LYS A 86 22.50 -19.71 1.60
C LYS A 86 23.09 -18.30 1.41
N LYS A 87 24.29 -18.18 0.82
CA LYS A 87 24.95 -16.89 0.60
C LYS A 87 24.23 -16.03 -0.43
N GLU A 88 23.76 -16.66 -1.52
CA GLU A 88 22.96 -15.97 -2.54
C GLU A 88 21.61 -15.50 -1.98
N ILE A 89 20.97 -16.30 -1.12
CA ILE A 89 19.73 -15.93 -0.42
C ILE A 89 19.97 -14.69 0.44
N SER A 90 20.98 -14.72 1.34
CA SER A 90 21.30 -13.57 2.21
C SER A 90 21.56 -12.31 1.41
N ASN A 91 22.43 -12.36 0.40
CA ASN A 91 22.73 -11.21 -0.44
C ASN A 91 21.47 -10.66 -1.14
N ARG A 92 20.53 -11.52 -1.55
CA ARG A 92 19.29 -11.07 -2.19
C ARG A 92 18.34 -10.43 -1.19
N ILE A 93 18.23 -10.95 0.03
CA ILE A 93 17.40 -10.33 1.08
C ILE A 93 17.92 -8.91 1.36
N ASP A 94 19.22 -8.77 1.57
CA ASP A 94 19.85 -7.49 1.91
C ASP A 94 19.66 -6.42 0.81
N ASN A 95 19.66 -6.84 -0.46
CA ASN A 95 19.56 -5.92 -1.61
C ASN A 95 18.13 -5.68 -2.12
N ASN A 96 17.16 -6.57 -1.83
CA ASN A 96 15.83 -6.54 -2.43
C ASN A 96 14.70 -6.22 -1.43
N LEU A 97 14.97 -5.66 -0.25
CA LEU A 97 13.92 -5.17 0.67
C LEU A 97 13.89 -3.64 0.81
N SER A 98 14.74 -2.94 0.04
CA SER A 98 14.94 -1.51 0.18
C SER A 98 13.72 -0.69 -0.26
N ASN A 99 12.96 -1.12 -1.27
CA ASN A 99 11.85 -0.34 -1.79
C ASN A 99 10.65 -0.35 -0.85
N LEU A 100 10.29 -1.52 -0.30
CA LEU A 100 9.22 -1.62 0.70
C LEU A 100 9.57 -0.88 1.98
N ILE A 101 10.83 -0.98 2.45
CA ILE A 101 11.29 -0.24 3.62
C ILE A 101 11.21 1.28 3.37
N ALA A 102 11.66 1.76 2.20
CA ALA A 102 11.58 3.17 1.84
C ALA A 102 10.14 3.68 1.73
N PHE A 103 9.26 2.91 1.08
CA PHE A 103 7.83 3.23 0.98
C PHE A 103 7.17 3.29 2.37
N THR A 104 7.30 2.23 3.17
CA THR A 104 6.68 2.17 4.49
C THR A 104 7.22 3.24 5.43
N SER A 105 8.53 3.55 5.35
CA SER A 105 9.12 4.63 6.15
C SER A 105 8.58 6.00 5.76
N SER A 106 8.49 6.29 4.45
CA SER A 106 8.01 7.59 3.96
C SER A 106 6.51 7.82 4.15
N LYS A 107 5.70 6.75 4.23
CA LYS A 107 4.24 6.82 4.35
C LYS A 107 3.71 6.27 5.68
N LYS A 108 4.58 6.00 6.65
CA LYS A 108 4.28 5.31 7.92
C LYS A 108 3.05 5.87 8.62
N GLU A 109 3.03 7.18 8.81
CA GLU A 109 1.96 7.86 9.54
C GLU A 109 0.60 7.64 8.87
N VAL A 110 0.51 7.93 7.57
CA VAL A 110 -0.71 7.82 6.78
C VAL A 110 -1.21 6.37 6.76
N ILE A 111 -0.33 5.41 6.50
CA ILE A 111 -0.68 3.98 6.47
C ILE A 111 -1.19 3.54 7.84
N THR A 112 -0.51 3.92 8.93
CA THR A 112 -0.90 3.55 10.30
C THR A 112 -2.30 4.04 10.63
N VAL A 113 -2.64 5.26 10.20
CA VAL A 113 -3.98 5.82 10.40
C VAL A 113 -5.03 5.06 9.59
N LEU A 114 -4.76 4.80 8.29
CA LEU A 114 -5.72 4.12 7.41
C LEU A 114 -5.97 2.66 7.79
N ILE A 115 -5.00 1.95 8.36
CA ILE A 115 -5.19 0.56 8.82
C ILE A 115 -5.68 0.44 10.26
N SER A 116 -5.86 1.58 10.96
CA SER A 116 -6.35 1.62 12.33
C SER A 116 -7.84 1.27 12.43
N LYS A 117 -8.35 1.13 13.65
CA LYS A 117 -9.79 0.93 13.92
C LYS A 117 -10.70 2.03 13.36
N ASN A 118 -10.17 3.25 13.17
CA ASN A 118 -10.93 4.38 12.63
C ASN A 118 -10.78 4.51 11.11
N GLY A 119 -9.82 3.82 10.51
CA GLY A 119 -9.46 3.97 9.10
C GLY A 119 -10.40 3.23 8.16
N ASP A 120 -9.86 2.79 7.02
CA ASP A 120 -10.61 2.06 6.01
C ASP A 120 -10.25 0.57 6.00
N PRO A 121 -11.19 -0.32 6.38
CA PRO A 121 -11.00 -1.76 6.26
C PRO A 121 -10.72 -2.22 4.83
N ALA A 122 -11.27 -1.56 3.81
CA ALA A 122 -11.07 -1.96 2.42
C ALA A 122 -9.63 -1.68 1.95
N PHE A 123 -9.03 -0.55 2.34
CA PHE A 123 -7.61 -0.27 2.14
C PHE A 123 -6.71 -1.36 2.75
N LYS A 124 -6.95 -1.72 4.02
CA LYS A 124 -6.20 -2.80 4.69
C LYS A 124 -6.34 -4.13 3.95
N ALA A 125 -7.56 -4.49 3.55
CA ALA A 125 -7.81 -5.70 2.78
C ALA A 125 -7.05 -5.67 1.45
N LYS A 126 -7.00 -4.52 0.76
CA LYS A 126 -6.29 -4.41 -0.51
C LYS A 126 -4.78 -4.58 -0.37
N MET A 127 -4.17 -4.02 0.67
CA MET A 127 -2.75 -4.23 0.96
C MET A 127 -2.44 -5.71 1.22
N LEU A 128 -3.30 -6.40 1.99
CA LEU A 128 -3.16 -7.83 2.25
C LEU A 128 -3.30 -8.66 0.98
N GLU A 129 -4.29 -8.35 0.14
CA GLU A 129 -4.52 -9.04 -1.14
C GLU A 129 -3.29 -8.96 -2.06
N LEU A 130 -2.73 -7.76 -2.22
CA LEU A 130 -1.54 -7.54 -3.05
C LEU A 130 -0.31 -8.29 -2.50
N THR A 131 -0.11 -8.23 -1.18
CA THR A 131 0.97 -8.95 -0.50
C THR A 131 0.83 -10.45 -0.69
N ALA A 132 -0.37 -10.99 -0.46
CA ALA A 132 -0.67 -12.41 -0.63
C ALA A 132 -0.46 -12.87 -2.07
N ALA A 133 -0.85 -12.07 -3.06
CA ALA A 133 -0.62 -12.38 -4.47
C ALA A 133 0.88 -12.52 -4.80
N VAL A 134 1.72 -11.64 -4.26
CA VAL A 134 3.18 -11.72 -4.45
C VAL A 134 3.78 -12.91 -3.71
N ILE A 135 3.41 -13.13 -2.44
CA ILE A 135 3.85 -14.30 -1.68
C ILE A 135 3.48 -15.60 -2.39
N LYS A 136 2.25 -15.71 -2.90
CA LYS A 136 1.80 -16.88 -3.68
C LYS A 136 2.70 -17.13 -4.89
N ARG A 137 3.06 -16.08 -5.64
CA ARG A 137 3.97 -16.19 -6.78
C ARG A 137 5.38 -16.62 -6.37
N LEU A 138 5.88 -16.10 -5.25
CA LEU A 138 7.19 -16.49 -4.70
C LEU A 138 7.22 -17.95 -4.28
N LEU A 139 6.17 -18.43 -3.60
CA LEU A 139 6.03 -19.83 -3.21
C LEU A 139 5.97 -20.73 -4.43
N ILE A 140 5.13 -20.41 -5.42
CA ILE A 140 5.08 -21.17 -6.67
C ILE A 140 6.46 -21.21 -7.34
N ARG A 141 7.16 -20.06 -7.40
CA ARG A 141 8.50 -20.01 -7.99
C ARG A 141 9.49 -20.91 -7.26
N PHE A 142 9.43 -20.95 -5.93
CA PHE A 142 10.23 -21.88 -5.13
C PHE A 142 9.99 -23.33 -5.56
N PHE A 143 8.73 -23.80 -5.59
CA PHE A 143 8.43 -25.18 -6.01
C PHE A 143 8.85 -25.46 -7.47
N GLN A 144 8.72 -24.49 -8.38
CA GLN A 144 9.19 -24.63 -9.77
C GLN A 144 10.69 -24.87 -9.87
N ILE A 145 11.48 -24.11 -9.10
CA ILE A 145 12.95 -24.17 -9.17
C ILE A 145 13.48 -25.54 -8.71
N TYR A 146 12.77 -26.20 -7.81
CA TYR A 146 13.15 -27.51 -7.28
C TYR A 146 12.41 -28.68 -7.95
N ASP A 147 11.66 -28.44 -9.03
CA ASP A 147 10.82 -29.44 -9.70
C ASP A 147 9.83 -30.15 -8.77
N GLN A 148 9.23 -29.37 -7.86
CA GLN A 148 8.32 -29.85 -6.81
C GLN A 148 6.89 -29.32 -6.98
N LEU A 149 6.49 -28.91 -8.19
CA LEU A 149 5.16 -28.35 -8.46
C LEU A 149 4.02 -29.30 -8.06
N SER A 150 4.21 -30.61 -8.21
CA SER A 150 3.22 -31.64 -7.84
C SER A 150 2.82 -31.60 -6.36
N ARG A 151 3.64 -31.02 -5.49
CA ARG A 151 3.33 -30.83 -4.06
C ARG A 151 2.23 -29.78 -3.83
N LEU A 152 1.92 -28.97 -4.84
CA LEU A 152 0.84 -27.98 -4.80
C LEU A 152 -0.53 -28.56 -5.16
N ASP A 153 -0.60 -29.77 -5.73
CA ASP A 153 -1.84 -30.40 -6.19
C ASP A 153 -2.70 -31.00 -5.07
N GLY A 154 -2.35 -30.74 -3.79
CA GLY A 154 -3.15 -31.13 -2.63
C GLY A 154 -3.27 -32.63 -2.38
N LYS A 155 -2.51 -33.48 -3.10
CA LYS A 155 -2.44 -34.91 -2.76
C LYS A 155 -1.74 -35.06 -1.42
N SER A 156 -2.46 -35.53 -0.40
CA SER A 156 -1.90 -35.77 0.92
C SER A 156 -0.65 -36.66 0.77
N LEU A 157 0.40 -36.31 1.52
CA LEU A 157 1.44 -37.26 1.84
C LEU A 157 0.71 -38.45 2.49
N LYS A 158 0.67 -39.59 1.80
CA LYS A 158 0.31 -40.87 2.41
C LYS A 158 1.43 -41.29 3.34
#